data_AF-A0A662CSJ0-F1
#
_entry.id   AF-A0A662CSJ0-F1
#
_cell.length_a   1.000
_cell.length_b   1.000
_cell.length_c   1.000
_cell.angle_alpha   90.00
_cell.angle_beta   90.00
_cell.angle_gamma   90.00
#
_symmetry.space_group_name_H-M   'P 1'
#
loop_
_entity.id
_entity.type
_entity.pdbx_description
1 polymer ?
#
loop_
_entity_poly.entity_id
_entity_poly.type
_entity_poly.pdbx_seq_one_letter_code
_entity_poly.pdbx_strand_id
1 'polypeptide(L)'
;ASITWATYDIGTYPPAGWDADYAMRALKFERRIELGMEGHRLFDLRRWGDAITVLNDYLAVESTKRAYLGSAFEFEARHMAYPLPTIQIDLSVVDGEQRLVQNPGW
;
A
#
# COMPACT_ATOMS: atom_id res chain seq x y z
N ALA A 1 24.97 31.02 1.27
CA ALA A 1 25.66 29.73 1.11
C ALA A 1 24.72 28.78 0.37
N SER A 2 25.12 28.22 -0.77
CA SER A 2 24.30 27.23 -1.49
C SER A 2 24.52 25.86 -0.88
N ILE A 3 23.43 25.16 -0.54
CA ILE A 3 23.49 23.77 -0.10
C ILE A 3 23.93 22.90 -1.29
N THR A 4 25.06 22.19 -1.17
CA THR A 4 25.61 21.33 -2.22
C THR A 4 25.38 19.83 -1.97
N TRP A 5 24.89 19.47 -0.78
CA TRP A 5 24.68 18.09 -0.36
C TRP A 5 23.26 17.57 -0.64
N ALA A 6 22.35 18.43 -1.10
CA ALA A 6 21.00 18.06 -1.51
C ALA A 6 20.65 18.72 -2.86
N THR A 7 20.13 17.91 -3.79
CA THR A 7 19.53 18.40 -5.04
C THR A 7 18.02 18.36 -4.86
N TYR A 8 17.37 19.52 -4.83
CA TYR A 8 15.93 19.65 -4.73
C TYR A 8 15.34 19.84 -6.12
N ASP A 9 14.69 18.79 -6.63
CA ASP A 9 13.93 18.86 -7.89
C ASP A 9 12.49 19.26 -7.55
N ILE A 10 12.25 20.57 -7.45
CA ILE A 10 10.97 21.16 -7.07
C ILE A 10 10.48 22.04 -8.23
N GLY A 11 9.24 21.81 -8.66
CA GLY A 11 8.58 22.59 -9.70
C GLY A 11 7.07 22.63 -9.50
N THR A 12 6.42 23.62 -10.10
CA THR A 12 4.96 23.69 -10.10
C THR A 12 4.37 22.66 -11.05
N TYR A 13 3.21 22.09 -10.69
CA TYR A 13 2.41 21.33 -11.65
C TYR A 13 2.08 22.17 -12.90
N PRO A 14 1.89 21.54 -14.08
CA PRO A 14 1.53 22.23 -15.30
C PRO A 14 0.24 23.05 -15.12
N PRO A 15 0.16 24.26 -15.69
CA PRO A 15 -1.00 25.14 -15.54
C PRO A 15 -2.25 24.65 -16.32
N ALA A 16 -2.09 23.67 -17.21
CA ALA A 16 -3.15 23.12 -18.07
C ALA A 16 -2.92 21.63 -18.33
N GLY A 17 -3.89 20.97 -18.96
CA GLY A 17 -3.82 19.52 -19.26
C GLY A 17 -4.26 18.61 -18.12
N TRP A 18 -5.08 19.13 -17.21
CA TRP A 18 -5.66 18.36 -16.10
C TRP A 18 -6.84 17.52 -16.61
N ASP A 19 -6.59 16.23 -16.82
CA ASP A 19 -7.63 15.21 -16.86
C ASP A 19 -7.73 14.47 -15.52
N ALA A 20 -8.74 13.61 -15.38
CA ALA A 20 -8.98 12.88 -14.13
C ALA A 20 -7.80 11.96 -13.76
N ASP A 21 -7.15 11.34 -14.75
CA ASP A 21 -6.06 10.39 -14.54
C ASP A 21 -4.78 11.10 -14.09
N TYR A 22 -4.45 12.22 -14.73
CA TYR A 22 -3.37 13.10 -14.32
C TYR A 22 -3.61 13.64 -12.92
N ALA A 23 -4.81 14.17 -12.64
CA ALA A 23 -5.18 14.69 -11.34
C ALA A 23 -5.03 13.63 -10.24
N MET A 24 -5.49 12.41 -10.50
CA MET A 24 -5.36 11.29 -9.57
C MET A 24 -3.90 10.91 -9.34
N ARG A 25 -3.06 10.87 -10.38
CA ARG A 25 -1.63 10.58 -10.24
C ARG A 25 -0.91 11.66 -9.43
N ALA A 26 -1.19 12.94 -9.69
CA ALA A 26 -0.63 14.06 -8.93
C ALA A 26 -1.05 13.97 -7.45
N LEU A 27 -2.34 13.75 -7.16
CA LEU A 27 -2.84 13.56 -5.79
C LEU A 27 -2.16 12.38 -5.08
N LYS A 28 -2.04 11.22 -5.74
CA LYS A 28 -1.38 10.03 -5.19
C LYS A 28 0.09 10.28 -4.89
N PHE A 29 0.76 11.09 -5.72
CA PHE A 29 2.15 11.48 -5.51
C PHE A 29 2.31 12.41 -4.30
N GLU A 30 1.52 13.49 -4.21
CA GLU A 30 1.57 14.43 -3.09
C GLU A 30 1.32 13.73 -1.74
N ARG A 31 0.28 12.88 -1.67
CA ARG A 31 0.02 12.10 -0.45
C ARG A 31 1.17 11.18 -0.05
N ARG A 32 1.97 10.69 -1.01
CA ARG A 32 3.11 9.81 -0.72
C ARG A 32 4.26 10.59 -0.08
N ILE A 33 4.54 11.79 -0.57
CA ILE A 33 5.67 12.60 -0.09
C ILE A 33 5.31 13.36 1.20
N GLU A 34 4.09 13.89 1.29
CA GLU A 34 3.63 14.67 2.43
C GLU A 34 3.43 13.79 3.67
N LEU A 35 2.80 12.62 3.50
CA LEU A 35 2.40 11.74 4.59
C LEU A 35 3.35 10.54 4.77
N GLY A 36 4.61 10.74 4.39
CA GLY A 36 5.64 9.72 4.44
C GLY A 36 5.88 9.25 5.88
N MET A 37 5.92 7.93 6.08
CA MET A 37 6.16 7.29 7.38
C MET A 37 5.04 7.44 8.43
N GLU A 38 3.85 7.90 8.03
CA GLU A 38 2.70 8.12 8.93
C GLU A 38 1.64 7.00 8.86
N GLY A 39 1.95 5.87 8.22
CA GLY A 39 1.05 4.71 8.16
C GLY A 39 -0.09 4.78 7.14
N HIS A 40 -0.20 5.86 6.37
CA HIS A 40 -1.28 6.01 5.38
C HIS A 40 -1.11 5.16 4.13
N ARG A 41 0.14 4.93 3.71
CA ARG A 41 0.46 4.41 2.36
C ARG A 41 -0.24 3.10 2.03
N LEU A 42 -0.26 2.13 2.94
CA LEU A 42 -0.88 0.83 2.71
C LEU A 42 -2.39 0.95 2.48
N PHE A 43 -3.08 1.71 3.34
CA PHE A 43 -4.52 1.87 3.26
C PHE A 43 -4.94 2.67 2.02
N ASP A 44 -4.15 3.68 1.65
CA ASP A 44 -4.34 4.43 0.41
C ASP A 44 -4.23 3.53 -0.83
N LEU A 45 -3.22 2.68 -0.89
CA LEU A 45 -3.07 1.73 -1.99
C LEU A 45 -4.23 0.71 -2.04
N ARG A 46 -4.68 0.21 -0.88
CA ARG A 46 -5.82 -0.71 -0.81
C ARG A 46 -7.11 -0.06 -1.31
N ARG A 47 -7.45 1.16 -0.86
CA ARG A 47 -8.70 1.83 -1.27
C ARG A 47 -8.72 2.20 -2.76
N TRP A 48 -7.56 2.44 -3.36
CA TRP A 48 -7.44 2.75 -4.79
C TRP A 48 -7.39 1.50 -5.68
N GLY A 49 -7.20 0.31 -5.11
CA GLY A 49 -7.01 -0.93 -5.86
C GLY A 49 -5.60 -1.11 -6.45
N ASP A 50 -4.64 -0.27 -6.04
CA ASP A 50 -3.27 -0.27 -6.60
C ASP A 50 -2.29 -1.17 -5.83
N ALA A 51 -2.71 -1.72 -4.69
CA ALA A 51 -1.81 -2.37 -3.74
C ALA A 51 -0.99 -3.51 -4.33
N ILE A 52 -1.63 -4.42 -5.09
CA ILE A 52 -0.96 -5.56 -5.71
C ILE A 52 0.17 -5.08 -6.65
N THR A 53 -0.16 -4.21 -7.61
CA THR A 53 0.82 -3.71 -8.58
C THR A 53 1.95 -2.95 -7.89
N VAL A 54 1.63 -1.95 -7.07
CA VAL A 54 2.65 -1.07 -6.49
C VAL A 54 3.56 -1.80 -5.50
N LEU A 55 3.03 -2.72 -4.69
CA LEU A 55 3.84 -3.44 -3.70
C LEU A 55 4.70 -4.52 -4.35
N ASN A 56 4.21 -5.20 -5.39
CA ASN A 56 5.02 -6.19 -6.12
C ASN A 56 6.11 -5.51 -6.96
N ASP A 57 5.82 -4.36 -7.59
CA ASP A 57 6.84 -3.56 -8.27
C ASP A 57 7.94 -3.10 -7.30
N TYR A 58 7.55 -2.69 -6.08
CA TYR A 58 8.48 -2.36 -5.01
C TYR A 58 9.34 -3.57 -4.60
N LEU A 59 8.74 -4.75 -4.40
CA LEU A 59 9.46 -5.96 -4.02
C LEU A 59 10.45 -6.41 -5.11
N ALA A 60 10.08 -6.31 -6.38
CA ALA A 60 10.95 -6.64 -7.51
C ALA A 60 12.23 -5.81 -7.52
N VAL A 61 12.16 -4.54 -7.09
CA VAL A 61 13.32 -3.64 -7.04
C VAL A 61 14.07 -3.74 -5.71
N GLU A 62 13.39 -3.74 -4.57
CA GLU A 62 14.06 -3.65 -3.27
C GLU A 62 14.60 -5.00 -2.77
N SER A 63 14.08 -6.12 -3.25
CA SER A 63 14.65 -7.45 -2.95
C SER A 63 16.10 -7.58 -3.42
N THR A 64 16.47 -6.91 -4.52
CA THR A 64 17.86 -6.90 -5.02
C THR A 64 18.79 -6.00 -4.20
N LYS A 65 18.24 -5.13 -3.34
CA LYS A 65 18.98 -4.15 -2.54
C LYS A 65 18.99 -4.48 -1.06
N ARG A 66 17.99 -5.22 -0.58
CA ARG A 66 17.74 -5.53 0.83
C ARG A 66 17.65 -7.04 1.00
N ALA A 67 18.69 -7.64 1.59
CA ALA A 67 18.77 -9.10 1.75
C ALA A 67 17.55 -9.72 2.44
N TYR A 68 16.96 -9.04 3.44
CA TYR A 68 15.78 -9.52 4.16
C TYR A 68 14.50 -9.59 3.30
N LEU A 69 14.48 -8.91 2.14
CA LEU A 69 13.37 -8.98 1.17
C LEU A 69 13.58 -10.09 0.13
N GLY A 70 14.72 -10.78 0.12
CA GLY A 70 15.02 -11.82 -0.87
C GLY A 70 14.09 -13.04 -0.81
N SER A 71 13.42 -13.27 0.33
CA SER A 71 12.42 -14.32 0.52
C SER A 71 11.02 -13.75 0.77
N ALA A 72 10.77 -12.49 0.41
CA ALA A 72 9.44 -11.91 0.54
C ALA A 72 8.44 -12.60 -0.42
N PHE A 73 7.26 -12.92 0.09
CA PHE A 73 6.14 -13.37 -0.73
C PHE A 73 5.49 -12.20 -1.46
N GLU A 74 4.87 -12.49 -2.61
CA GLU A 74 4.11 -11.50 -3.37
C GLU A 74 2.89 -11.00 -2.59
N PHE A 75 2.52 -9.75 -2.84
CA PHE A 75 1.27 -9.19 -2.36
C PHE A 75 0.10 -9.65 -3.24
N GLU A 76 -0.62 -10.66 -2.75
CA GLU A 76 -1.82 -11.23 -3.36
C GLU A 76 -3.15 -10.57 -2.93
N ALA A 77 -4.26 -10.94 -3.59
CA ALA A 77 -5.61 -10.45 -3.29
C ALA A 77 -6.06 -10.67 -1.84
N ARG A 78 -5.69 -11.80 -1.21
CA ARG A 78 -6.01 -12.07 0.21
C ARG A 78 -5.42 -11.00 1.14
N HIS A 79 -4.29 -10.39 0.79
CA HIS A 79 -3.63 -9.38 1.61
C HIS A 79 -4.32 -8.01 1.57
N MET A 80 -5.46 -7.86 0.88
CA MET A 80 -6.28 -6.65 0.92
C MET A 80 -6.97 -6.45 2.27
N ALA A 81 -7.19 -7.53 3.02
CA ALA A 81 -7.69 -7.50 4.39
C ALA A 81 -6.74 -8.32 5.29
N TYR A 82 -6.67 -7.93 6.57
CA TYR A 82 -5.99 -8.76 7.57
C TYR A 82 -6.84 -9.99 7.88
N PRO A 83 -6.22 -11.15 8.20
CA PRO A 83 -6.99 -12.32 8.63
C PRO A 83 -7.72 -12.03 9.93
N LEU A 84 -8.95 -12.54 10.05
CA LEU A 84 -9.60 -12.62 11.34
C LEU A 84 -8.81 -13.59 12.23
N PRO A 85 -8.51 -13.25 13.49
CA PRO A 85 -7.82 -14.17 14.39
C PRO A 85 -8.64 -15.45 14.59
N THR A 86 -8.02 -16.61 14.40
CA THR A 86 -8.70 -17.92 14.48
C THR A 86 -9.45 -18.11 15.80
N ILE A 87 -8.85 -17.69 16.92
CA ILE A 87 -9.49 -17.77 18.24
C ILE A 87 -10.82 -16.99 18.31
N GLN A 88 -10.96 -15.90 17.57
CA GLN A 88 -12.22 -15.14 17.54
C GLN A 88 -13.28 -15.89 16.73
N ILE A 89 -12.88 -16.54 15.63
CA ILE A 89 -13.78 -17.42 14.85
C ILE A 89 -14.27 -18.57 15.72
N ASP A 90 -13.35 -19.24 16.43
CA ASP A 90 -13.69 -20.38 17.30
C ASP A 90 -14.61 -19.96 18.47
N LEU A 91 -14.38 -18.80 19.06
CA LEU A 91 -15.23 -18.25 20.12
C LEU A 91 -16.58 -17.70 19.62
N SER A 92 -16.75 -17.54 18.30
CA SER A 92 -17.99 -17.04 17.71
C SER A 92 -19.07 -18.10 17.54
N VAL A 93 -18.82 -19.34 17.94
CA VAL A 93 -19.74 -20.46 17.73
C VAL A 93 -20.96 -20.36 18.64
N VAL A 94 -22.15 -20.32 18.04
CA VAL A 94 -23.44 -20.34 18.73
C VAL A 94 -24.29 -21.43 18.08
N ASP A 95 -24.82 -22.35 18.88
CA ASP A 95 -25.61 -23.51 18.42
C ASP A 95 -24.87 -24.40 17.39
N GLY A 96 -23.54 -24.47 17.49
CA GLY A 96 -22.68 -25.25 16.58
C GLY A 96 -22.30 -24.52 15.28
N GLU A 97 -22.76 -23.29 15.07
CA GLU A 97 -22.46 -22.49 13.87
C GLU A 97 -21.53 -21.32 14.19
N GLN A 98 -20.47 -21.16 13.41
CA GLN A 98 -19.57 -19.99 13.49
C GLN A 98 -20.29 -18.73 13.02
N ARG A 99 -20.24 -17.66 13.84
CA ARG A 99 -20.84 -16.35 13.49
C ARG A 99 -19.84 -15.42 12.81
N LEU A 100 -18.55 -15.61 13.01
CA LEU A 100 -17.49 -14.93 12.27
C LEU A 100 -16.98 -15.85 11.17
N VAL A 101 -16.93 -15.31 9.95
CA VAL A 101 -16.40 -16.02 8.76
C VAL A 101 -15.12 -15.32 8.33
N GLN A 102 -14.11 -16.12 8.00
CA GLN A 102 -12.80 -15.63 7.58
C GLN A 102 -12.90 -14.78 6.29
N ASN A 103 -11.98 -13.82 6.16
CA ASN A 103 -11.81 -13.04 4.95
C ASN A 103 -11.38 -13.94 3.77
N PRO A 104 -11.77 -13.61 2.52
CA PRO A 104 -11.45 -14.45 1.37
C PRO A 104 -9.95 -14.74 1.23
N GLY A 105 -9.60 -16.02 1.08
CA GLY A 105 -8.23 -16.49 0.86
C GLY A 105 -7.36 -16.65 2.11
N TRP A 106 -7.94 -16.51 3.31
CA TRP A 106 -7.31 -16.78 4.60
C TRP A 106 -7.87 -18.03 5.28
#